data_AF-A0A0F6RNS2-F1
#
_entry.id   AF-A0A0F6RNS2-F1
#
_cell.length_a   1.000
_cell.length_b   1.000
_cell.length_c   1.000
_cell.angle_alpha   90.00
_cell.angle_beta   90.00
_cell.angle_gamma   90.00
#
_symmetry.space_group_name_H-M   'P 1'
#
loop_
_entity.id
_entity.type
_entity.pdbx_description
1 polymer ?
#
loop_
_entity_poly.entity_id
_entity_poly.type
_entity_poly.pdbx_seq_one_letter_code
_entity_poly.pdbx_strand_id
1 'polypeptide(L)' 'MRYFSPKGQLIPTPVEAAILERQSKKSERRQKELASPKVEQLTARLRELGINPDETL' A
#
# COMPACT_ATOMS: atom_id res chain seq x y z
N MET A 1 18.36 27.08 3.00
CA MET A 1 18.77 26.55 1.69
C MET A 1 18.19 25.15 1.54
N ARG A 2 17.49 24.84 0.43
CA ARG A 2 16.88 23.53 0.14
C ARG A 2 17.60 22.91 -1.05
N TYR A 3 17.97 21.63 -0.94
CA TYR A 3 18.71 20.95 -1.99
C TYR A 3 17.76 20.29 -2.98
N PHE A 4 18.11 20.29 -4.26
CA PHE A 4 17.35 19.65 -5.32
C PHE A 4 18.24 18.62 -6.03
N SER A 5 17.63 17.52 -6.48
CA SER A 5 18.30 16.51 -7.28
C SER A 5 18.56 17.02 -8.70
N PRO A 6 19.41 16.35 -9.50
CA PRO A 6 19.63 16.71 -10.91
C PRO A 6 18.36 16.68 -11.79
N LYS A 7 17.29 16.05 -11.29
CA LYS A 7 15.97 15.99 -11.93
C LYS A 7 15.02 17.10 -11.45
N GLY A 8 15.51 18.06 -10.66
CA GLY A 8 14.72 19.13 -10.07
C GLY A 8 13.83 18.71 -8.91
N GLN A 9 14.01 17.50 -8.36
CA GLN A 9 13.21 17.04 -7.22
C GLN A 9 13.79 17.54 -5.90
N LEU A 10 12.97 18.07 -5.02
CA LEU A 10 13.39 18.52 -3.69
C LEU A 10 13.93 17.33 -2.88
N ILE A 11 15.16 17.45 -2.40
CA ILE A 11 15.78 16.44 -1.52
C ILE A 11 15.24 16.68 -0.11
N PRO A 12 14.53 15.71 0.49
CA PRO A 12 14.04 15.85 1.85
C PRO A 12 15.21 15.94 2.81
N THR A 13 15.03 16.72 3.87
CA THR A 13 15.99 16.72 4.98
C THR A 13 16.03 15.36 5.66
N PRO A 14 17.11 15.00 6.38
CA PRO A 14 17.18 13.72 7.11
C PRO A 14 15.99 13.50 8.06
N VAL A 15 15.49 14.57 8.68
CA VAL A 15 14.30 14.54 9.54
C VAL A 15 13.04 14.22 8.74
N GLU A 16 12.83 14.89 7.60
CA GLU A 16 11.68 14.62 6.72
C GLU A 16 11.73 13.20 6.12
N ALA A 17 12.92 12.72 5.74
CA ALA A 17 13.11 11.36 5.27
C ALA A 17 12.75 10.33 6.34
N ALA A 18 13.15 10.56 7.60
CA ALA A 18 12.79 9.69 8.72
C ALA A 18 11.27 9.70 9.01
N ILE A 19 10.61 10.85 8.86
CA ILE A 19 9.14 10.95 8.99
C ILE A 19 8.46 10.17 7.86
N LEU A 20 8.93 10.33 6.62
CA LEU A 20 8.39 9.64 5.45
C LEU A 20 8.55 8.13 5.58
N GLU A 21 9.71 7.65 6.05
CA GLU A 21 9.94 6.22 6.30
C GLU A 21 9.03 5.66 7.40
N ARG A 22 8.82 6.42 8.48
CA ARG A 22 7.88 6.03 9.54
C ARG A 22 6.45 5.97 9.00
N GLN A 23 6.08 6.87 8.11
CA GLN A 23 4.74 6.90 7.52
C GLN A 23 4.56 5.74 6.52
N SER A 24 5.54 5.46 5.66
CA SER A 24 5.48 4.35 4.71
C SER A 24 5.37 3.00 5.44
N LYS A 25 6.15 2.77 6.49
CA LYS A 25 6.06 1.55 7.32
C LYS A 25 4.68 1.40 7.99
N LYS A 26 4.06 2.49 8.43
CA LYS A 26 2.69 2.45 8.98
C LYS A 26 1.64 2.16 7.91
N SER A 27 1.79 2.75 6.74
CA SER A 27 0.87 2.54 5.60
C SER A 27 0.98 1.13 5.03
N GLU A 28 2.17 0.54 5.00
CA GLU A 28 2.38 -0.85 4.59
C GLU A 28 1.71 -1.82 5.55
N ARG A 29 1.86 -1.61 6.87
CA ARG A 29 1.16 -2.41 7.89
C ARG A 29 -0.35 -2.30 7.75
N ARG A 30 -0.89 -1.09 7.62
CA ARG A 30 -2.33 -0.89 7.38
C ARG A 30 -2.82 -1.55 6.10
N GLN A 31 -2.08 -1.44 5.00
CA GLN A 31 -2.47 -2.08 3.75
C GLN A 31 -2.49 -3.59 3.88
N LYS A 32 -1.50 -4.18 4.57
CA LYS A 32 -1.46 -5.62 4.83
C LYS A 32 -2.63 -6.09 5.70
N GLU A 33 -2.99 -5.32 6.73
CA GLU A 33 -4.15 -5.61 7.58
C GLU A 33 -5.49 -5.43 6.84
N LEU A 34 -5.60 -4.46 5.94
CA LEU A 34 -6.82 -4.20 5.16
C LEU A 34 -6.98 -5.09 3.93
N ALA A 35 -5.90 -5.72 3.45
CA ALA A 35 -5.93 -6.61 2.29
C ALA A 35 -6.62 -7.94 2.62
N SER A 36 -6.40 -8.50 3.82
CA SER A 36 -7.00 -9.78 4.22
C SER A 36 -8.54 -9.80 4.22
N PRO A 37 -9.25 -8.86 4.87
CA PRO A 37 -10.72 -8.90 4.91
C PRO A 37 -11.36 -8.58 3.56
N LYS A 38 -10.68 -7.79 2.70
CA LYS A 38 -11.20 -7.45 1.37
C LYS A 38 -11.17 -8.64 0.43
N VAL A 39 -10.11 -9.45 0.49
CA VAL A 39 -10.03 -10.67 -0.33
C VAL A 39 -11.16 -11.62 0.06
N GLU A 40 -11.38 -11.88 1.35
CA GLU A 40 -12.47 -12.77 1.79
C GLU A 40 -13.86 -12.27 1.39
N GLN A 41 -14.15 -10.97 1.55
CA GLN A 41 -15.42 -10.38 1.14
C GLN A 41 -15.64 -10.47 -0.38
N LEU A 42 -14.59 -10.23 -1.16
CA LEU A 42 -14.66 -10.32 -2.61
C LEU A 42 -14.82 -11.78 -3.06
N THR A 43 -14.09 -12.71 -2.46
CA THR A 43 -14.22 -14.15 -2.70
C THR A 43 -15.62 -14.65 -2.36
N ALA A 44 -16.19 -14.23 -1.23
CA ALA A 44 -17.56 -14.57 -0.85
C ALA A 44 -18.57 -14.05 -1.88
N ARG A 45 -18.43 -12.78 -2.28
CA ARG A 45 -19.32 -12.15 -3.28
C ARG A 45 -19.20 -12.75 -4.67
N LEU A 46 -18.01 -13.21 -5.07
CA LEU A 46 -17.80 -13.95 -6.32
C LEU A 46 -18.51 -15.31 -6.29
N ARG A 47 -18.42 -16.04 -5.16
CA ARG A 47 -19.14 -17.31 -4.97
C ARG A 47 -20.67 -17.11 -4.99
N GLU A 48 -21.19 -16.04 -4.38
CA GLU A 48 -22.61 -15.69 -4.45
C GLU A 48 -23.09 -15.42 -5.89
N LEU A 49 -22.21 -14.91 -6.75
CA LEU A 49 -22.47 -14.68 -8.17
C LEU A 49 -22.27 -15.93 -9.05
N GLY A 50 -21.94 -17.08 -8.45
CA GLY A 50 -21.70 -18.33 -9.16
C GLY A 50 -20.34 -18.43 -9.84
N ILE A 51 -19.39 -17.56 -9.49
CA ILE A 51 -18.01 -17.58 -9.99
C ILE A 51 -17.15 -18.26 -8.93
N ASN A 52 -16.46 -19.35 -9.28
CA ASN A 52 -15.51 -20.04 -8.39
C ASN A 52 -14.10 -19.43 -8.53
N PRO A 53 -13.63 -18.63 -7.55
CA PRO A 53 -12.30 -18.02 -7.63
C PRO A 53 -11.15 -19.02 -7.41
N ASP A 54 -11.45 -20.23 -6.94
CA ASP A 54 -10.47 -21.33 -6.76
C ASP A 54 -10.12 -22.04 -8.08
N GLU A 55 -10.94 -21.92 -9.13
CA GLU A 55 -10.66 -22.54 -10.44
C GLU A 55 -9.75 -21.66 -11.33
N THR A 56 -9.43 -20.44 -10.89
CA THR A 56 -8.68 -19.45 -11.69
C THR A 56 -7.25 -19.16 -11.20
N LEU A 57 -6.76 -19.88 -10.18
CA LEU A 57 -5.39 -19.82 -9.64
C LEU A 57 -4.57 -21.03 -10.09
#